data_AF-A0A2N2C5C8-F1
#
_entry.id   AF-A0A2N2C5C8-F1
#
_cell.length_a   1.000
_cell.length_b   1.000
_cell.length_c   1.000
_cell.angle_alpha   90.00
_cell.angle_beta   90.00
_cell.angle_gamma   90.00
#
_symmetry.space_group_name_H-M   'P 1'
#
loop_
_entity.id
_entity.type
_entity.pdbx_description
1 polymer ?
#
loop_
_entity_poly.entity_id
_entity_poly.type
_entity_poly.pdbx_seq_one_letter_code
_entity_poly.pdbx_strand_id
1 'polypeptide(L)'
;MKTLQASLLKWYKLNHRKLPWRLTRDPYKIWLSEIMCQQTQVATVISYYTRFLENYPDLLSLSRATEDDVYKLWEGLGYYSRAKRLMLCARVVTQNYGGVFPKTYEEIMGLPGIGPYTAGAVASIAFDIKVPAVDGNVLRVYSRLYSVEEDIGKPGTKKTIEAMVSADLPEDVRNYNQALMELGALICVPRNPKCDLCPIHNFCSARERNLQNILPIKTPKAKKQLKKMMVAYVVFEDQLLLEKRGTEGLLANLWGFPIIEVGEDHPSSEMMAYLEDNYGLHVIEEDVITTKKHVFTHLIWDMTLVRYRARFISRIEDPEVAWIHPELIPNYPLPTAFLKLLK
;
A
#
# COMPACT_ATOMS: atom_id res chain seq x y z
N MET A 1 27.89 -26.40 -18.21
CA MET A 1 27.08 -26.37 -16.95
C MET A 1 25.97 -25.35 -17.10
N LYS A 2 24.75 -25.61 -16.60
CA LYS A 2 23.70 -24.57 -16.56
C LYS A 2 24.05 -23.57 -15.45
N THR A 3 23.96 -22.28 -15.73
CA THR A 3 24.11 -21.24 -14.70
C THR A 3 22.81 -21.06 -13.91
N LEU A 4 22.90 -20.38 -12.77
CA LEU A 4 21.74 -19.99 -11.97
C LEU A 4 20.75 -19.15 -12.81
N GLN A 5 21.29 -18.14 -13.50
CA GLN A 5 20.52 -17.21 -14.33
C GLN A 5 19.78 -17.93 -15.46
N ALA A 6 20.48 -18.80 -16.19
CA ALA A 6 19.88 -19.55 -17.30
C ALA A 6 18.76 -20.49 -16.81
N SER A 7 18.95 -21.12 -15.64
CA SER A 7 17.94 -22.01 -15.05
C SER A 7 16.68 -21.24 -14.62
N LEU A 8 16.86 -20.09 -13.99
CA LEU A 8 15.76 -19.22 -13.56
C LEU A 8 14.98 -18.64 -14.75
N LEU A 9 15.68 -18.08 -15.74
CA LEU A 9 15.05 -17.50 -16.94
C LEU A 9 14.27 -18.54 -17.74
N LYS A 10 14.82 -19.75 -17.90
CA LYS A 10 14.11 -20.86 -18.57
C LYS A 10 12.81 -21.20 -17.85
N TRP A 11 12.84 -21.29 -16.52
CA TRP A 11 11.64 -21.56 -15.74
C TRP A 11 10.61 -20.42 -15.86
N TYR A 12 11.05 -19.17 -15.77
CA TYR A 12 10.17 -18.01 -15.86
C TYR A 12 9.45 -17.96 -17.21
N LYS A 13 10.16 -18.18 -18.32
CA LYS A 13 9.57 -18.23 -19.67
C LYS A 13 8.38 -19.20 -19.76
N LEU A 14 8.43 -20.32 -19.04
CA LEU A 14 7.40 -21.37 -19.07
C LEU A 14 6.30 -21.20 -18.01
N ASN A 15 6.59 -20.53 -16.89
CA ASN A 15 5.74 -20.56 -15.69
C ASN A 15 5.23 -19.19 -15.20
N HIS A 16 5.65 -18.09 -15.81
CA HIS A 16 5.21 -16.75 -15.38
C HIS A 16 3.70 -16.60 -15.51
N ARG A 17 3.07 -16.01 -14.48
CA ARG A 17 1.66 -15.63 -14.54
C ARG A 17 1.45 -14.55 -15.59
N LYS A 18 0.37 -14.68 -16.37
CA LYS A 18 -0.14 -13.63 -17.26
C LYS A 18 -0.83 -12.55 -16.42
N LEU A 19 -0.14 -11.45 -16.19
CA LEU A 19 -0.65 -10.29 -15.45
C LEU A 19 -0.81 -9.12 -16.40
N PRO A 20 -1.83 -8.25 -16.26
CA PRO A 20 -2.09 -7.16 -17.21
C PRO A 20 -0.86 -6.27 -17.46
N TRP A 21 -0.16 -5.90 -16.39
CA TRP A 21 1.05 -5.06 -16.44
C TRP A 21 2.30 -5.76 -17.00
N ARG A 22 2.27 -7.09 -17.21
CA ARG A 22 3.36 -7.83 -17.88
C ARG A 22 3.23 -7.86 -19.40
N LEU A 23 2.09 -7.42 -19.93
CA LEU A 23 1.80 -7.39 -21.36
C LEU A 23 2.18 -6.05 -22.01
N THR A 24 2.84 -5.16 -21.26
CA THR A 24 3.20 -3.81 -21.70
C THR A 24 4.65 -3.47 -21.32
N ARG A 25 5.22 -2.52 -22.05
CA ARG A 25 6.49 -1.85 -21.74
C ARG A 25 6.31 -0.39 -21.32
N ASP A 26 5.06 0.05 -21.22
CA ASP A 26 4.70 1.41 -20.85
C ASP A 26 5.11 1.67 -19.38
N PRO A 27 6.05 2.59 -19.13
CA PRO A 27 6.57 2.86 -17.79
C PRO A 27 5.49 3.37 -16.84
N TYR A 28 4.48 4.11 -17.32
CA TYR A 28 3.37 4.56 -16.48
C TYR A 28 2.57 3.37 -15.95
N LYS A 29 2.22 2.46 -16.85
CA LYS A 29 1.46 1.24 -16.54
C LYS A 29 2.23 0.29 -15.64
N ILE A 30 3.53 0.15 -15.85
CA ILE A 30 4.40 -0.67 -14.99
C ILE A 30 4.48 -0.03 -13.60
N TRP A 31 4.83 1.25 -13.52
CA TRP A 31 4.94 2.00 -12.27
C TRP A 31 3.64 1.94 -11.45
N LEU A 32 2.48 2.17 -12.07
CA LEU A 32 1.19 2.07 -11.41
C LEU A 32 1.00 0.69 -10.74
N SER A 33 1.29 -0.39 -11.46
CA SER A 33 1.18 -1.74 -10.92
C SER A 33 2.15 -2.00 -9.76
N GLU A 34 3.37 -1.46 -9.85
CA GLU A 34 4.38 -1.60 -8.80
C GLU A 34 3.94 -0.87 -7.52
N ILE A 35 3.41 0.34 -7.63
CA ILE A 35 2.86 1.08 -6.47
C ILE A 35 1.67 0.34 -5.87
N MET A 36 0.74 -0.17 -6.69
CA MET A 36 -0.42 -0.93 -6.20
C MET A 36 -0.03 -2.24 -5.51
N CYS A 37 0.97 -2.97 -6.03
CA CYS A 37 1.43 -4.24 -5.46
C CYS A 37 2.21 -4.09 -4.14
N GLN A 38 2.63 -2.88 -3.76
CA GLN A 38 3.26 -2.65 -2.46
C GLN A 38 2.33 -3.08 -1.32
N GLN A 39 2.70 -4.12 -0.58
CA GLN A 39 1.94 -4.66 0.56
C GLN A 39 0.49 -5.05 0.22
N THR A 40 0.20 -5.32 -1.05
CA THR A 40 -1.13 -5.70 -1.53
C THR A 40 -0.99 -6.96 -2.39
N GLN A 41 -1.92 -7.91 -2.26
CA GLN A 41 -1.86 -9.15 -3.04
C GLN A 41 -2.17 -8.88 -4.52
N VAL A 42 -1.41 -9.53 -5.42
CA VAL A 42 -1.58 -9.42 -6.87
C VAL A 42 -3.02 -9.66 -7.31
N ALA A 43 -3.70 -10.66 -6.73
CA ALA A 43 -5.09 -10.97 -7.09
C ALA A 43 -6.05 -9.80 -6.84
N THR A 44 -5.87 -9.08 -5.71
CA THR A 44 -6.64 -7.87 -5.41
C THR A 44 -6.29 -6.74 -6.37
N VAL A 45 -5.01 -6.57 -6.72
CA VAL A 45 -4.54 -5.44 -7.55
C VAL A 45 -5.12 -5.47 -8.97
N ILE A 46 -5.36 -6.65 -9.55
CA ILE A 46 -5.79 -6.78 -10.96
C ILE A 46 -7.03 -5.92 -11.27
N SER A 47 -8.09 -6.00 -10.46
CA SER A 47 -9.32 -5.24 -10.73
C SER A 47 -9.13 -3.73 -10.55
N TYR A 48 -8.34 -3.33 -9.56
CA TYR A 48 -8.04 -1.92 -9.32
C TYR A 48 -7.19 -1.32 -10.43
N TYR A 49 -6.18 -2.06 -10.88
CA TYR A 49 -5.31 -1.64 -11.96
C TYR A 49 -6.10 -1.38 -13.24
N THR A 50 -6.99 -2.30 -13.63
CA THR A 50 -7.84 -2.15 -14.82
C THR A 50 -8.74 -0.92 -14.70
N ARG A 51 -9.53 -0.81 -13.62
CA ARG A 51 -10.44 0.32 -13.39
C ARG A 51 -9.70 1.66 -13.34
N PHE A 52 -8.51 1.69 -12.75
CA PHE A 52 -7.72 2.91 -12.65
C PHE A 52 -7.25 3.38 -14.02
N LEU A 53 -6.79 2.47 -14.89
CA LEU A 53 -6.37 2.81 -16.25
C LEU A 53 -7.53 3.17 -17.18
N GLU A 54 -8.75 2.70 -16.91
CA GLU A 54 -9.95 3.14 -17.65
C GLU A 54 -10.25 4.63 -17.41
N ASN A 55 -9.95 5.13 -16.21
CA ASN A 55 -10.20 6.54 -15.83
C ASN A 55 -8.98 7.44 -16.07
N TYR A 56 -7.79 6.92 -15.82
CA TYR A 56 -6.52 7.62 -15.99
C TYR A 56 -5.59 6.79 -16.89
N PRO A 57 -5.78 6.83 -18.22
CA PRO A 57 -5.01 6.00 -19.15
C PRO A 57 -3.55 6.45 -19.30
N ASP A 58 -3.22 7.68 -18.89
CA ASP A 58 -1.90 8.29 -19.02
C ASP A 58 -1.53 9.19 -17.83
N LEU A 59 -0.29 9.67 -17.82
CA LEU A 59 0.21 10.58 -16.77
C LEU A 59 -0.49 11.93 -16.78
N LEU A 60 -0.89 12.44 -17.94
CA LEU A 60 -1.50 13.77 -18.07
C LEU A 60 -2.89 13.79 -17.41
N SER A 61 -3.73 12.80 -17.70
CA SER A 61 -5.04 12.60 -17.09
C SER A 61 -4.91 12.41 -15.57
N LEU A 62 -3.99 11.57 -15.10
CA LEU A 62 -3.73 11.42 -13.67
C LEU A 62 -3.22 12.71 -13.00
N SER A 63 -2.37 13.50 -13.67
CA SER A 63 -1.82 14.75 -13.11
C SER A 63 -2.90 15.80 -12.85
N ARG A 64 -3.97 15.78 -13.65
CA ARG A 64 -5.13 16.69 -13.58
C ARG A 64 -6.23 16.19 -12.65
N ALA A 65 -6.13 14.96 -12.14
CA ALA A 65 -7.12 14.39 -11.26
C ALA A 65 -7.21 15.13 -9.92
N THR A 66 -8.42 15.18 -9.35
CA THR A 66 -8.64 15.62 -7.98
C THR A 66 -8.20 14.54 -7.00
N GLU A 67 -7.90 14.90 -5.74
CA GLU A 67 -7.52 13.91 -4.73
C GLU A 67 -8.67 12.96 -4.42
N ASP A 68 -9.90 13.49 -4.33
CA ASP A 68 -11.09 12.72 -3.98
C ASP A 68 -11.39 11.65 -5.04
N ASP A 69 -11.29 11.97 -6.34
CA ASP A 69 -11.49 10.99 -7.43
C ASP A 69 -10.48 9.84 -7.37
N VAL A 70 -9.19 10.17 -7.19
CA VAL A 70 -8.12 9.17 -7.11
C VAL A 70 -8.29 8.32 -5.84
N TYR A 71 -8.63 8.94 -4.72
CA TYR A 71 -8.84 8.24 -3.46
C TYR A 71 -10.05 7.33 -3.53
N LYS A 72 -11.08 7.72 -4.28
CA LYS A 72 -12.24 6.89 -4.52
C LYS A 72 -11.89 5.65 -5.34
N LEU A 73 -11.10 5.81 -6.40
CA LEU A 73 -10.60 4.67 -7.17
C LEU A 73 -9.63 3.78 -6.38
N TRP A 74 -8.92 4.35 -5.40
CA TRP A 74 -8.01 3.64 -4.49
C TRP A 74 -8.70 3.03 -3.26
N GLU A 75 -9.97 3.33 -3.04
CA GLU A 75 -10.73 2.93 -1.86
C GLU A 75 -10.70 1.41 -1.67
N GLY A 76 -10.18 0.96 -0.52
CA GLY A 76 -10.05 -0.46 -0.20
C GLY A 76 -8.67 -1.08 -0.46
N LEU A 77 -7.78 -0.43 -1.24
CA LEU A 77 -6.38 -0.90 -1.40
C LEU A 77 -5.51 -0.66 -0.15
N GLY A 78 -5.91 0.26 0.71
CA GLY A 78 -5.15 0.68 1.88
C GLY A 78 -3.86 1.45 1.54
N TYR A 79 -3.15 1.92 2.57
CA TYR A 79 -1.94 2.74 2.42
C TYR A 79 -2.13 3.92 1.44
N TYR A 80 -3.09 4.79 1.71
CA TYR A 80 -3.51 5.89 0.83
C TYR A 80 -2.42 6.95 0.56
N SER A 81 -1.38 7.00 1.39
CA SER A 81 -0.17 7.77 1.08
C SER A 81 0.48 7.37 -0.25
N ARG A 82 0.25 6.12 -0.72
CA ARG A 82 0.65 5.68 -2.06
C ARG A 82 -0.11 6.42 -3.16
N ALA A 83 -1.43 6.57 -3.03
CA ALA A 83 -2.26 7.32 -3.97
C ALA A 83 -1.84 8.80 -4.02
N LYS A 84 -1.63 9.42 -2.85
CA LYS A 84 -1.12 10.79 -2.75
C LYS A 84 0.22 10.97 -3.48
N ARG A 85 1.18 10.08 -3.21
CA ARG A 85 2.50 10.10 -3.85
C ARG A 85 2.43 9.82 -5.35
N LEU A 86 1.52 8.95 -5.78
CA LEU A 86 1.25 8.66 -7.19
C LEU A 86 0.81 9.93 -7.93
N MET A 87 -0.16 10.67 -7.40
CA MET A 87 -0.59 11.94 -7.99
C MET A 87 0.53 12.98 -8.04
N LEU A 88 1.27 13.14 -6.94
CA LEU A 88 2.40 14.07 -6.87
C LEU A 88 3.46 13.73 -7.93
N CYS A 89 3.82 12.45 -8.05
CA CYS A 89 4.75 11.98 -9.07
C CYS A 89 4.22 12.23 -10.48
N ALA A 90 2.93 11.97 -10.75
CA ALA A 90 2.34 12.21 -12.06
C ALA A 90 2.40 13.69 -12.45
N ARG A 91 2.16 14.60 -11.50
CA ARG A 91 2.31 16.05 -11.69
C ARG A 91 3.77 16.42 -12.00
N VAL A 92 4.73 15.91 -11.23
CA VAL A 92 6.17 16.15 -11.46
C VAL A 92 6.62 15.64 -12.83
N VAL A 93 6.23 14.42 -13.22
CA VAL A 93 6.58 13.87 -14.54
C VAL A 93 5.95 14.68 -15.68
N THR A 94 4.71 15.14 -15.49
CA THR A 94 4.04 15.97 -16.49
C THR A 94 4.71 17.34 -16.65
N GLN A 95 5.04 18.00 -15.53
CA GLN A 95 5.63 19.35 -15.52
C GLN A 95 7.09 19.35 -15.96
N ASN A 96 7.90 18.42 -15.45
CA ASN A 96 9.35 18.47 -15.61
C ASN A 96 9.86 17.59 -16.76
N TYR A 97 9.08 16.60 -17.18
CA TYR A 97 9.47 15.62 -18.21
C TYR A 97 8.45 15.50 -19.35
N GLY A 98 7.53 16.47 -19.48
CA GLY A 98 6.56 16.53 -20.59
C GLY A 98 5.57 15.36 -20.63
N GLY A 99 5.28 14.73 -19.49
CA GLY A 99 4.36 13.59 -19.39
C GLY A 99 4.99 12.25 -19.80
N VAL A 100 6.31 12.21 -20.00
CA VAL A 100 7.05 11.00 -20.32
C VAL A 100 7.94 10.62 -19.15
N PHE A 101 7.89 9.36 -18.71
CA PHE A 101 8.80 8.89 -17.66
C PHE A 101 10.27 9.05 -18.09
N PRO A 102 11.14 9.53 -17.20
CA PRO A 102 12.57 9.56 -17.47
C PRO A 102 13.10 8.14 -17.72
N LYS A 103 14.21 8.06 -18.45
CA LYS A 103 14.77 6.79 -18.97
C LYS A 103 16.06 6.37 -18.28
N THR A 104 16.45 7.04 -17.19
CA THR A 104 17.61 6.65 -16.36
C THR A 104 17.14 6.23 -14.98
N TYR A 105 17.91 5.33 -14.33
CA TYR A 105 17.57 4.87 -12.99
C TYR A 105 17.57 6.02 -11.98
N GLU A 106 18.56 6.91 -12.06
CA GLU A 106 18.77 8.04 -11.17
C GLU A 106 17.61 9.04 -11.24
N GLU A 107 17.16 9.39 -12.45
CA GLU A 107 16.01 10.28 -12.63
C GLU A 107 14.72 9.63 -12.15
N ILE A 108 14.50 8.34 -12.45
CA ILE A 108 13.31 7.61 -11.96
C ILE A 108 13.31 7.54 -10.43
N MET A 109 14.45 7.26 -9.81
CA MET A 109 14.60 7.20 -8.35
C MET A 109 14.41 8.58 -7.69
N GLY A 110 14.72 9.66 -8.39
CA GLY A 110 14.48 11.03 -7.93
C GLY A 110 13.01 11.44 -7.89
N LEU A 111 12.10 10.65 -8.48
CA LEU A 111 10.68 10.99 -8.52
C LEU A 111 9.97 10.76 -7.16
N PRO A 112 8.97 11.59 -6.83
CA PRO A 112 8.25 11.49 -5.56
C PRO A 112 7.66 10.10 -5.30
N GLY A 113 8.00 9.50 -4.16
CA GLY A 113 7.44 8.22 -3.73
C GLY A 113 8.00 6.99 -4.45
N ILE A 114 9.00 7.15 -5.32
CA ILE A 114 9.73 6.05 -5.92
C ILE A 114 10.98 5.75 -5.07
N GLY A 115 11.06 4.53 -4.55
CA GLY A 115 12.24 4.02 -3.84
C GLY A 115 13.11 3.13 -4.74
N PRO A 116 14.27 2.65 -4.24
CA PRO A 116 15.22 1.84 -5.03
C PRO A 116 14.58 0.64 -5.73
N TYR A 117 13.70 -0.09 -5.03
CA TYR A 117 12.95 -1.20 -5.61
C TYR A 117 12.13 -0.78 -6.83
N THR A 118 11.26 0.24 -6.68
CA THR A 118 10.35 0.66 -7.74
C THR A 118 11.12 1.30 -8.89
N ALA A 119 12.19 2.04 -8.61
CA ALA A 119 13.08 2.57 -9.63
C ALA A 119 13.72 1.43 -10.44
N GLY A 120 14.28 0.42 -9.77
CA GLY A 120 14.87 -0.75 -10.42
C GLY A 120 13.84 -1.56 -11.23
N ALA A 121 12.63 -1.74 -10.71
CA ALA A 121 11.55 -2.43 -11.40
C ALA A 121 11.14 -1.68 -12.68
N VAL A 122 10.84 -0.38 -12.60
CA VAL A 122 10.45 0.42 -13.78
C VAL A 122 11.60 0.51 -14.78
N ALA A 123 12.81 0.81 -14.32
CA ALA A 123 14.01 0.94 -15.14
C ALA A 123 14.33 -0.35 -15.93
N SER A 124 14.32 -1.51 -15.26
CA SER A 124 14.60 -2.79 -15.92
C SER A 124 13.45 -3.25 -16.81
N ILE A 125 12.19 -3.12 -16.37
CA ILE A 125 11.04 -3.66 -17.11
C ILE A 125 10.66 -2.78 -18.31
N ALA A 126 10.67 -1.45 -18.17
CA ALA A 126 10.33 -0.56 -19.27
C ALA A 126 11.52 -0.37 -20.23
N PHE A 127 12.73 -0.21 -19.69
CA PHE A 127 13.88 0.31 -20.44
C PHE A 127 15.09 -0.63 -20.53
N ASP A 128 15.00 -1.87 -20.02
CA ASP A 128 16.10 -2.86 -20.02
C ASP A 128 17.38 -2.36 -19.33
N ILE A 129 17.28 -1.41 -18.41
CA ILE A 129 18.42 -0.89 -17.66
C ILE A 129 18.89 -1.96 -16.67
N LYS A 130 20.19 -2.26 -16.68
CA LYS A 130 20.81 -3.32 -15.88
C LYS A 130 20.97 -2.92 -14.40
N VAL A 131 19.85 -2.79 -13.70
CA VAL A 131 19.75 -2.46 -12.28
C VAL A 131 18.87 -3.46 -11.53
N PRO A 132 19.12 -3.72 -10.23
CA PRO A 132 18.37 -4.72 -9.47
C PRO A 132 17.01 -4.17 -9.05
N ALA A 133 16.00 -5.04 -8.95
CA ALA A 133 14.70 -4.74 -8.35
C ALA A 133 14.47 -5.62 -7.12
N VAL A 134 14.89 -5.16 -5.94
CA VAL A 134 14.90 -5.98 -4.71
C VAL A 134 13.70 -5.69 -3.81
N ASP A 135 12.69 -6.56 -3.86
CA ASP A 135 11.55 -6.56 -2.93
C ASP A 135 11.72 -7.59 -1.80
N GLY A 136 10.67 -7.77 -0.98
CA GLY A 136 10.66 -8.78 0.07
C GLY A 136 10.72 -10.24 -0.44
N ASN A 137 10.33 -10.49 -1.69
CA ASN A 137 10.47 -11.80 -2.32
C ASN A 137 11.93 -12.07 -2.69
N VAL A 138 12.57 -11.10 -3.34
CA VAL A 138 13.98 -11.17 -3.75
C VAL A 138 14.90 -11.25 -2.53
N LEU A 139 14.65 -10.43 -1.49
CA LEU A 139 15.40 -10.52 -0.23
C LEU A 139 15.36 -11.95 0.34
N ARG A 140 14.18 -12.57 0.39
CA ARG A 140 14.03 -13.96 0.86
C ARG A 140 14.74 -14.98 -0.04
N VAL A 141 14.60 -14.84 -1.36
CA VAL A 141 15.26 -15.74 -2.32
C VAL A 141 16.78 -15.68 -2.13
N TYR A 142 17.36 -14.48 -2.10
CA TYR A 142 18.81 -14.30 -1.95
C TYR A 142 19.32 -14.69 -0.56
N SER A 143 18.57 -14.38 0.50
CA SER A 143 18.94 -14.87 1.85
C SER A 143 19.01 -16.38 1.91
N ARG A 144 18.12 -17.11 1.23
CA ARG A 144 18.15 -18.57 1.17
C ARG A 144 19.20 -19.10 0.18
N LEU A 145 19.40 -18.43 -0.94
CA LEU A 145 20.37 -18.83 -1.95
C LEU A 145 21.78 -18.86 -1.36
N TYR A 146 22.14 -17.82 -0.60
CA TYR A 146 23.48 -17.61 -0.04
C TYR A 146 23.57 -17.83 1.49
N SER A 147 22.51 -18.34 2.14
CA SER A 147 22.46 -18.54 3.59
C SER A 147 22.83 -17.28 4.40
N VAL A 148 22.23 -16.14 4.05
CA VAL A 148 22.38 -14.87 4.79
C VAL A 148 21.56 -14.96 6.08
N GLU A 149 22.25 -15.05 7.23
CA GLU A 149 21.66 -15.23 8.56
C GLU A 149 21.44 -13.90 9.30
N GLU A 150 21.82 -12.76 8.71
CA GLU A 150 21.54 -11.45 9.27
C GLU A 150 20.07 -11.04 9.09
N ASP A 151 19.58 -10.21 10.02
CA ASP A 151 18.22 -9.68 9.98
C ASP A 151 17.98 -8.77 8.75
N ILE A 152 17.13 -9.22 7.83
CA ILE A 152 16.77 -8.49 6.61
C ILE A 152 15.99 -7.19 6.88
N GLY A 153 15.57 -6.94 8.13
CA GLY A 153 15.04 -5.67 8.57
C GLY A 153 16.10 -4.57 8.65
N LYS A 154 17.37 -4.92 8.84
CA LYS A 154 18.48 -3.96 8.97
C LYS A 154 18.87 -3.36 7.61
N PRO A 155 19.07 -2.03 7.51
CA PRO A 155 19.50 -1.38 6.27
C PRO A 155 20.79 -1.96 5.68
N GLY A 156 21.77 -2.31 6.53
CA GLY A 156 23.03 -2.92 6.10
C GLY A 156 22.83 -4.25 5.38
N THR A 157 22.01 -5.16 5.94
CA THR A 157 21.71 -6.46 5.33
C THR A 157 21.01 -6.32 3.98
N LYS A 158 20.07 -5.37 3.85
CA LYS A 158 19.42 -5.09 2.57
C LYS A 158 20.42 -4.65 1.51
N LYS A 159 21.33 -3.72 1.85
CA LYS A 159 22.38 -3.25 0.95
C LYS A 159 23.33 -4.38 0.52
N THR A 160 23.69 -5.27 1.44
CA THR A 160 24.50 -6.46 1.13
C THR A 160 23.78 -7.36 0.12
N ILE A 161 22.50 -7.66 0.34
CA ILE A 161 21.71 -8.47 -0.58
C ILE A 161 21.55 -7.77 -1.94
N GLU A 162 21.26 -6.46 -1.97
CA GLU A 162 21.18 -5.67 -3.20
C GLU A 162 22.47 -5.73 -4.03
N ALA A 163 23.64 -5.71 -3.38
CA ALA A 163 24.93 -5.87 -4.04
C ALA A 163 25.11 -7.28 -4.63
N MET A 164 24.66 -8.33 -3.93
CA MET A 164 24.64 -9.70 -4.45
C MET A 164 23.73 -9.80 -5.69
N VAL A 165 22.51 -9.24 -5.63
CA VAL A 165 21.60 -9.24 -6.79
C VAL A 165 22.24 -8.53 -7.98
N SER A 166 22.84 -7.37 -7.74
CA SER A 166 23.51 -6.58 -8.78
C SER A 166 24.64 -7.34 -9.48
N ALA A 167 25.44 -8.08 -8.72
CA ALA A 167 26.54 -8.89 -9.26
C ALA A 167 26.05 -10.05 -10.14
N ASP A 168 24.84 -10.57 -9.90
CA ASP A 168 24.29 -11.70 -10.63
C ASP A 168 23.48 -11.32 -11.88
N LEU A 169 23.23 -10.03 -12.13
CA LEU A 169 22.33 -9.59 -13.20
C LEU A 169 22.82 -10.05 -14.59
N PRO A 170 22.01 -10.83 -15.33
CA PRO A 170 22.31 -11.16 -16.72
C PRO A 170 21.97 -10.00 -17.65
N GLU A 171 22.25 -10.16 -18.95
CA GLU A 171 21.81 -9.21 -19.99
C GLU A 171 20.28 -9.10 -20.05
N ASP A 172 19.55 -10.21 -19.88
CA ASP A 172 18.08 -10.20 -19.78
C ASP A 172 17.62 -9.80 -18.36
N VAL A 173 18.00 -8.61 -17.93
CA VAL A 173 17.71 -8.05 -16.60
C VAL A 173 16.21 -7.94 -16.33
N ARG A 174 15.44 -7.54 -17.35
CA ARG A 174 13.98 -7.43 -17.31
C ARG A 174 13.35 -8.72 -16.83
N ASN A 175 13.61 -9.82 -17.53
CA ASN A 175 12.98 -11.09 -17.19
C ASN A 175 13.63 -11.68 -15.93
N TYR A 176 14.90 -11.42 -15.67
CA TYR A 176 15.58 -11.91 -14.47
C TYR A 176 15.00 -11.31 -13.19
N ASN A 177 14.84 -9.99 -13.11
CA ASN A 177 14.21 -9.31 -11.97
C ASN A 177 12.79 -9.85 -11.74
N GLN A 178 11.99 -9.95 -12.80
CA GLN A 178 10.64 -10.49 -12.70
C GLN A 178 10.62 -11.97 -12.31
N ALA A 179 11.59 -12.76 -12.78
CA ALA A 179 11.72 -14.17 -12.43
C ALA A 179 12.06 -14.38 -10.96
N LEU A 180 12.92 -13.53 -10.38
CA LEU A 180 13.22 -13.58 -8.94
C LEU A 180 11.98 -13.27 -8.10
N MET A 181 11.23 -12.22 -8.47
CA MET A 181 9.95 -11.89 -7.81
C MET A 181 8.94 -13.03 -7.93
N GLU A 182 8.81 -13.61 -9.13
CA GLU A 182 7.89 -14.72 -9.40
C GLU A 182 8.28 -16.00 -8.65
N LEU A 183 9.58 -16.30 -8.59
CA LEU A 183 10.11 -17.44 -7.84
C LEU A 183 9.79 -17.30 -6.35
N GLY A 184 10.06 -16.12 -5.78
CA GLY A 184 9.73 -15.85 -4.38
C GLY A 184 8.23 -15.92 -4.11
N ALA A 185 7.39 -15.46 -5.04
CA ALA A 185 5.95 -15.48 -4.89
C ALA A 185 5.32 -16.89 -4.97
N LEU A 186 5.85 -17.78 -5.83
CA LEU A 186 5.18 -19.05 -6.16
C LEU A 186 5.86 -20.31 -5.58
N ILE A 187 7.18 -20.26 -5.42
CA ILE A 187 7.99 -21.45 -5.10
C ILE A 187 8.73 -21.24 -3.78
N CYS A 188 9.58 -20.22 -3.72
CA CYS A 188 10.37 -19.87 -2.55
C CYS A 188 9.52 -19.03 -1.58
N VAL A 189 8.37 -19.56 -1.17
CA VAL A 189 7.38 -18.90 -0.31
C VAL A 189 7.84 -18.83 1.15
N PRO A 190 7.27 -17.93 2.00
CA PRO A 190 7.75 -17.74 3.37
C PRO A 190 7.76 -18.99 4.25
N ARG A 191 6.70 -19.80 4.19
CA ARG A 191 6.57 -21.06 4.94
C ARG A 191 6.45 -22.22 3.97
N ASN A 192 7.13 -23.34 4.26
CA ASN A 192 7.09 -24.55 3.46
C ASN A 192 7.38 -24.29 1.96
N PRO A 193 8.57 -23.74 1.62
CA PRO A 193 8.93 -23.49 0.22
C PRO A 193 8.97 -24.80 -0.57
N LYS A 194 8.57 -24.73 -1.84
CA LYS A 194 8.47 -25.89 -2.75
C LYS A 194 9.84 -26.20 -3.37
N CYS A 195 10.82 -26.53 -2.53
CA CYS A 195 12.23 -26.67 -2.93
C CYS A 195 12.46 -27.69 -4.04
N ASP A 196 11.69 -28.78 -4.06
CA ASP A 196 11.83 -29.82 -5.09
C ASP A 196 11.35 -29.35 -6.48
N LEU A 197 10.48 -28.34 -6.51
CA LEU A 197 10.02 -27.68 -7.74
C LEU A 197 10.87 -26.46 -8.12
N CYS A 198 11.86 -26.09 -7.29
CA CYS A 198 12.63 -24.87 -7.50
C CYS A 198 13.63 -25.05 -8.65
N PRO A 199 13.63 -24.18 -9.68
CA PRO A 199 14.53 -24.31 -10.82
C PRO A 199 16.00 -24.08 -10.48
N ILE A 200 16.28 -23.47 -9.33
CA ILE A 200 17.63 -23.13 -8.86
C ILE A 200 17.99 -23.89 -7.57
N HIS A 201 17.32 -25.00 -7.26
CA HIS A 201 17.54 -25.75 -6.01
C HIS A 201 18.97 -26.26 -5.83
N ASN A 202 19.67 -26.58 -6.91
CA ASN A 202 21.06 -27.05 -6.88
C ASN A 202 22.08 -25.96 -6.55
N PHE A 203 21.67 -24.69 -6.57
CA PHE A 203 22.52 -23.55 -6.22
C PHE A 203 22.24 -23.02 -4.81
N CYS A 204 21.24 -23.58 -4.11
CA CYS A 204 20.72 -22.99 -2.87
C CYS A 204 21.40 -23.57 -1.63
N SER A 205 22.27 -22.75 -1.00
CA SER A 205 22.97 -23.11 0.23
C SER A 205 22.00 -23.40 1.39
N ALA A 206 20.90 -22.66 1.51
CA ALA A 206 19.93 -22.95 2.57
C ALA A 206 19.25 -24.31 2.39
N ARG A 207 19.05 -24.79 1.15
CA ARG A 207 18.49 -26.14 0.92
C ARG A 207 19.50 -27.21 1.34
N GLU A 208 20.76 -27.06 0.96
CA GLU A 208 21.85 -27.96 1.36
C GLU A 208 21.98 -28.04 2.89
N ARG A 209 21.83 -26.90 3.58
CA ARG A 209 21.94 -26.77 5.04
C ARG A 209 20.62 -26.93 5.80
N ASN A 210 19.50 -27.23 5.13
CA ASN A 210 18.16 -27.29 5.73
C ASN A 210 17.68 -26.01 6.47
N LEU A 211 18.10 -24.82 6.02
CA LEU A 211 17.77 -23.52 6.61
C LEU A 211 16.59 -22.79 5.95
N GLN A 212 16.00 -23.36 4.89
CA GLN A 212 14.97 -22.69 4.08
C GLN A 212 13.72 -22.26 4.86
N ASN A 213 13.37 -22.93 5.97
CA ASN A 213 12.21 -22.58 6.79
C ASN A 213 12.52 -21.54 7.88
N ILE A 214 13.80 -21.29 8.15
CA ILE A 214 14.27 -20.32 9.15
C ILE A 214 14.61 -19.00 8.47
N LEU A 215 15.15 -19.06 7.25
CA LEU A 215 15.54 -17.88 6.48
C LEU A 215 14.38 -17.31 5.64
N PRO A 216 14.35 -15.98 5.45
CA PRO A 216 15.25 -14.97 6.03
C PRO A 216 14.94 -14.71 7.50
N ILE A 217 15.97 -14.36 8.27
CA ILE A 217 15.78 -13.86 9.64
C ILE A 217 15.18 -12.45 9.56
N LYS A 218 14.09 -12.24 10.28
CA LYS A 218 13.43 -10.93 10.42
C LYS A 218 12.96 -10.76 11.85
N THR A 219 13.54 -9.82 12.58
CA THR A 219 13.13 -9.57 13.97
C THR A 219 11.64 -9.17 14.01
N PRO A 220 10.83 -9.81 14.86
CA PRO A 220 9.43 -9.44 15.01
C PRO A 220 9.27 -7.96 15.40
N LYS A 221 8.25 -7.31 14.85
CA LYS A 221 7.87 -5.95 15.28
C LYS A 221 7.31 -6.00 16.71
N ALA A 222 7.42 -4.87 17.41
CA ALA A 222 6.77 -4.67 18.70
C ALA A 222 5.25 -4.97 18.62
N LYS A 223 4.65 -5.34 19.76
CA LYS A 223 3.20 -5.55 19.86
C LYS A 223 2.46 -4.29 19.42
N LYS A 224 1.39 -4.48 18.64
CA LYS A 224 0.54 -3.37 18.19
C LYS A 224 -0.15 -2.73 19.39
N GLN A 225 -0.18 -1.41 19.45
CA GLN A 225 -0.92 -0.68 20.48
C GLN A 225 -2.42 -0.83 20.23
N LEU A 226 -3.19 -1.20 21.25
CA LEU A 226 -4.65 -1.16 21.22
C LEU A 226 -5.10 0.24 21.66
N LYS A 227 -5.95 0.88 20.87
CA LYS A 227 -6.57 2.17 21.20
C LYS A 227 -8.08 2.04 21.19
N LYS A 228 -8.73 2.48 22.27
CA LYS A 228 -10.19 2.58 22.37
C LYS A 228 -10.62 3.86 21.68
N MET A 229 -11.49 3.74 20.69
CA MET A 229 -11.93 4.87 19.88
C MET A 229 -13.44 4.97 19.94
N MET A 230 -13.94 6.19 20.10
CA MET A 230 -15.37 6.49 19.94
C MET A 230 -15.58 7.18 18.60
N VAL A 231 -16.58 6.73 17.85
CA VAL A 231 -16.91 7.23 16.51
C VAL A 231 -18.32 7.81 16.56
N ALA A 232 -18.49 9.06 16.16
CA ALA A 232 -19.78 9.75 16.22
C ALA A 232 -20.52 9.68 14.88
N TYR A 233 -21.69 9.03 14.90
CA TYR A 233 -22.68 9.10 13.83
C TYR A 233 -23.62 10.27 14.13
N VAL A 234 -23.24 11.48 13.70
CA VAL A 234 -23.98 12.71 14.05
C VAL A 234 -25.03 13.02 13.00
N VAL A 235 -26.30 13.03 13.41
CA VAL A 235 -27.45 13.38 12.58
C VAL A 235 -27.95 14.77 12.96
N PHE A 236 -28.11 15.63 11.97
CA PHE A 236 -28.81 16.91 12.08
C PHE A 236 -29.86 16.96 10.97
N GLU A 237 -31.13 17.12 11.34
CA GLU A 237 -32.26 16.90 10.43
C GLU A 237 -32.15 15.52 9.75
N ASP A 238 -32.11 15.48 8.41
CA ASP A 238 -31.94 14.25 7.61
C ASP A 238 -30.52 14.10 7.04
N GLN A 239 -29.55 14.85 7.60
CA GLN A 239 -28.17 14.88 7.15
C GLN A 239 -27.22 14.31 8.20
N LEU A 240 -26.11 13.76 7.70
CA LEU A 240 -25.04 13.12 8.44
C LEU A 240 -23.76 13.94 8.31
N LEU A 241 -23.08 14.17 9.42
CA LEU A 241 -21.78 14.84 9.41
C LEU A 241 -20.68 13.86 8.96
N LEU A 242 -19.94 14.26 7.93
CA LEU A 242 -18.62 13.73 7.62
C LEU A 242 -17.57 14.82 7.78
N GLU A 243 -16.38 14.42 8.23
CA GLU A 243 -15.19 15.26 8.24
C GLU A 243 -14.17 14.75 7.22
N LYS A 244 -13.44 15.68 6.60
CA LYS A 244 -12.23 15.35 5.88
C LYS A 244 -11.04 15.46 6.82
N ARG A 245 -10.32 14.36 6.93
CA ARG A 245 -9.14 14.27 7.81
C ARG A 245 -8.02 15.13 7.26
N GLY A 246 -7.24 15.73 8.16
CA GLY A 246 -6.12 16.60 7.81
C GLY A 246 -5.07 15.96 6.89
N THR A 247 -4.12 16.78 6.43
CA THR A 247 -3.16 16.42 5.38
C THR A 247 -2.04 15.47 5.81
N GLU A 248 -1.93 15.22 7.11
CA GLU A 248 -0.93 14.37 7.74
C GLU A 248 -1.57 13.35 8.71
N GLY A 249 -0.78 12.36 9.12
CA GLY A 249 -1.20 11.34 10.08
C GLY A 249 -2.00 10.18 9.47
N LEU A 250 -2.70 9.45 10.33
CA LEU A 250 -3.39 8.22 9.97
C LEU A 250 -4.67 8.51 9.19
N LEU A 251 -4.78 7.91 7.99
CA LEU A 251 -5.90 8.09 7.07
C LEU A 251 -6.06 9.55 6.59
N ALA A 252 -4.93 10.27 6.45
CA ALA A 252 -4.89 11.64 5.95
C ALA A 252 -5.64 11.82 4.61
N ASN A 253 -6.29 12.97 4.44
CA ASN A 253 -7.09 13.37 3.27
C ASN A 253 -8.29 12.45 2.95
N LEU A 254 -8.64 11.48 3.81
CA LEU A 254 -9.85 10.69 3.64
C LEU A 254 -11.02 11.29 4.40
N TRP A 255 -12.22 10.99 3.94
CA TRP A 255 -13.45 11.32 4.64
C TRP A 255 -13.76 10.27 5.71
N GLY A 256 -14.42 10.69 6.78
CA GLY A 256 -14.78 9.83 7.88
C GLY A 256 -15.78 10.46 8.83
N PHE A 257 -16.13 9.70 9.85
CA PHE A 257 -16.90 10.20 10.98
C PHE A 257 -15.97 10.84 12.00
N PRO A 258 -16.42 11.87 12.74
CA PRO A 258 -15.69 12.37 13.91
C PRO A 258 -15.30 11.21 14.83
N ILE A 259 -14.02 11.17 15.21
CA ILE A 259 -13.45 10.06 15.97
C ILE A 259 -12.40 10.57 16.96
N ILE A 260 -12.48 10.11 18.20
CA ILE A 260 -11.48 10.39 19.23
C ILE A 260 -11.05 9.11 19.96
N GLU A 261 -9.83 9.13 20.48
CA GLU A 261 -9.37 8.16 21.47
C GLU A 261 -9.97 8.56 22.82
N VAL A 262 -10.59 7.60 23.52
CA VAL A 262 -11.32 7.86 24.77
C VAL A 262 -10.78 7.06 25.95
N GLY A 263 -10.91 7.62 27.14
CA GLY A 263 -10.63 6.94 28.42
C GLY A 263 -11.65 5.85 28.77
N GLU A 264 -11.45 5.19 29.92
CA GLU A 264 -12.40 4.18 30.41
C GLU A 264 -13.57 4.79 31.20
N ASP A 265 -13.36 5.95 31.82
CA ASP A 265 -14.27 6.47 32.84
C ASP A 265 -15.50 7.17 32.23
N HIS A 266 -15.31 8.02 31.21
CA HIS A 266 -16.38 8.87 30.68
C HIS A 266 -16.33 9.10 29.14
N PRO A 267 -16.33 8.04 28.32
CA PRO A 267 -16.16 8.15 26.86
C PRO A 267 -17.22 9.02 26.18
N SER A 268 -18.48 8.93 26.59
CA SER A 268 -19.58 9.71 26.01
C SER A 268 -19.42 11.21 26.21
N SER A 269 -19.04 11.66 27.43
CA SER A 269 -18.85 13.09 27.68
C SER A 269 -17.61 13.65 26.98
N GLU A 270 -16.55 12.85 26.84
CA GLU A 270 -15.36 13.23 26.06
C GLU A 270 -15.73 13.46 24.59
N MET A 271 -16.55 12.59 23.99
CA MET A 271 -17.02 12.76 22.61
C MET A 271 -17.95 13.96 22.46
N MET A 272 -18.89 14.17 23.38
CA MET A 272 -19.78 15.33 23.32
C MET A 272 -19.01 16.65 23.42
N ALA A 273 -18.05 16.74 24.35
CA ALA A 273 -17.18 17.91 24.48
C ALA A 273 -16.35 18.13 23.20
N TYR A 274 -15.80 17.06 22.62
CA TYR A 274 -15.09 17.15 21.34
C TYR A 274 -15.97 17.67 20.21
N LEU A 275 -17.22 17.19 20.10
CA LEU A 275 -18.17 17.63 19.09
C LEU A 275 -18.56 19.12 19.25
N GLU A 276 -18.71 19.56 20.49
CA GLU A 276 -18.96 20.96 20.83
C GLU A 276 -17.75 21.84 20.47
N ASP A 277 -16.56 21.48 20.95
CA ASP A 277 -15.33 22.27 20.79
C ASP A 277 -14.85 22.39 19.33
N ASN A 278 -15.04 21.34 18.52
CA ASN A 278 -14.48 21.26 17.17
C ASN A 278 -15.49 21.56 16.06
N TYR A 279 -16.79 21.39 16.32
CA TYR A 279 -17.83 21.55 15.30
C TYR A 279 -19.00 22.43 15.76
N GLY A 280 -19.00 22.91 17.00
CA GLY A 280 -20.08 23.72 17.55
C GLY A 280 -21.36 22.91 17.79
N LEU A 281 -21.24 21.59 17.88
CA LEU A 281 -22.38 20.69 17.90
C LEU A 281 -22.81 20.38 19.32
N HIS A 282 -24.01 20.84 19.68
CA HIS A 282 -24.66 20.45 20.91
C HIS A 282 -25.59 19.27 20.62
N VAL A 283 -25.17 18.09 21.07
CA VAL A 283 -25.78 16.81 20.71
C VAL A 283 -26.44 16.12 21.91
N ILE A 284 -27.37 15.21 21.61
CA ILE A 284 -27.80 14.16 22.54
C ILE A 284 -27.24 12.83 22.03
N GLU A 285 -26.71 12.01 22.92
CA GLU A 285 -26.42 10.60 22.61
C GLU A 285 -27.72 9.81 22.61
N GLU A 286 -27.91 8.98 21.58
CA GLU A 286 -29.11 8.16 21.44
C GLU A 286 -28.82 6.69 21.74
N ASP A 287 -28.01 6.05 20.91
CA ASP A 287 -27.74 4.61 20.99
C ASP A 287 -26.34 4.25 20.50
N VAL A 288 -25.78 3.19 21.10
CA VAL A 288 -24.57 2.53 20.60
C VAL A 288 -24.96 1.62 19.45
N ILE A 289 -24.50 1.94 18.24
CA ILE A 289 -24.83 1.20 17.03
C ILE A 289 -24.05 -0.12 16.98
N THR A 290 -22.71 -0.06 17.10
CA THR A 290 -21.86 -1.26 17.04
C THR A 290 -20.45 -0.99 17.58
N THR A 291 -19.76 -2.06 18.01
CA THR A 291 -18.31 -2.04 18.28
C THR A 291 -17.58 -2.98 17.33
N LYS A 292 -16.50 -2.51 16.69
CA LYS A 292 -15.68 -3.31 15.76
C LYS A 292 -14.19 -2.96 15.86
N LYS A 293 -13.34 -3.98 15.92
CA LYS A 293 -11.87 -3.82 15.83
C LYS A 293 -11.40 -3.59 14.40
N HIS A 294 -10.44 -2.68 14.20
CA HIS A 294 -9.72 -2.48 12.94
C HIS A 294 -8.23 -2.63 13.18
N VAL A 295 -7.55 -3.40 12.33
CA VAL A 295 -6.13 -3.71 12.51
C VAL A 295 -5.31 -2.98 11.47
N PHE A 296 -4.50 -2.01 11.92
CA PHE A 296 -3.43 -1.43 11.13
C PHE A 296 -2.13 -2.20 11.33
N THR A 297 -1.09 -1.82 10.59
CA THR A 297 0.24 -2.44 10.72
C THR A 297 0.90 -2.15 12.08
N HIS A 298 0.64 -0.98 12.67
CA HIS A 298 1.30 -0.51 13.89
C HIS A 298 0.36 -0.39 15.11
N LEU A 299 -0.97 -0.37 14.90
CA LEU A 299 -1.94 -0.26 15.98
C LEU A 299 -3.24 -1.01 15.66
N ILE A 300 -4.10 -1.16 16.66
CA ILE A 300 -5.46 -1.70 16.55
C ILE A 300 -6.40 -0.65 17.11
N TRP A 301 -7.38 -0.22 16.32
CA TRP A 301 -8.51 0.57 16.81
C TRP A 301 -9.63 -0.36 17.26
N ASP A 302 -10.06 -0.24 18.51
CA ASP A 302 -11.31 -0.81 19.01
C ASP A 302 -12.37 0.28 18.98
N MET A 303 -13.19 0.30 17.92
CA MET A 303 -14.07 1.42 17.62
C MET A 303 -15.49 1.13 18.02
N THR A 304 -16.09 2.02 18.80
CA THR A 304 -17.51 2.02 19.14
C THR A 304 -18.20 3.16 18.40
N LEU A 305 -19.13 2.81 17.50
CA LEU A 305 -19.96 3.75 16.76
C LEU A 305 -21.20 4.08 17.59
N VAL A 306 -21.43 5.37 17.85
CA VAL A 306 -22.54 5.87 18.65
C VAL A 306 -23.30 6.93 17.87
N ARG A 307 -24.64 6.85 17.91
CA ARG A 307 -25.52 7.82 17.28
C ARG A 307 -25.68 9.05 18.17
N TYR A 308 -25.50 10.20 17.57
CA TYR A 308 -25.74 11.50 18.18
C TYR A 308 -26.75 12.29 17.36
N ARG A 309 -27.72 12.92 18.02
CA ARG A 309 -28.63 13.87 17.37
C ARG A 309 -28.24 15.29 17.74
N ALA A 310 -27.83 16.09 16.76
CA ALA A 310 -27.56 17.50 16.98
C ALA A 310 -28.87 18.26 17.20
N ARG A 311 -28.92 19.09 18.26
CA ARG A 311 -30.07 19.97 18.55
C ARG A 311 -29.93 21.32 17.88
N PHE A 312 -28.72 21.87 17.90
CA PHE A 312 -28.36 23.10 17.22
C PHE A 312 -26.85 23.12 16.94
N ILE A 313 -26.47 23.96 15.98
CA ILE A 313 -25.10 24.15 15.54
C ILE A 313 -24.71 25.58 15.90
N SER A 314 -23.68 25.76 16.72
CA SER A 314 -23.05 27.06 16.97
C SER A 314 -21.96 27.30 15.91
N ARG A 315 -21.65 28.58 15.65
CA ARG A 315 -20.71 28.94 14.59
C ARG A 315 -19.27 28.78 15.09
N ILE A 316 -18.54 27.82 14.52
CA ILE A 316 -17.09 27.66 14.67
C ILE A 316 -16.42 27.89 13.31
N GLU A 317 -15.20 28.46 13.29
CA GLU A 317 -14.40 28.58 12.06
C GLU A 317 -14.01 27.18 11.52
N ASP A 318 -14.04 27.06 10.20
CA ASP A 318 -14.44 25.85 9.46
C ASP A 318 -13.41 24.68 9.51
N PRO A 319 -13.72 23.54 10.17
CA PRO A 319 -13.12 22.26 9.78
C PRO A 319 -13.69 21.83 8.42
N GLU A 320 -12.88 21.22 7.53
CA GLU A 320 -13.38 20.75 6.22
C GLU A 320 -14.40 19.60 6.43
N VAL A 321 -15.69 19.94 6.46
CA VAL A 321 -16.81 19.04 6.75
C VAL A 321 -17.84 19.01 5.63
N ALA A 322 -18.68 17.98 5.62
CA ALA A 322 -19.83 17.86 4.73
C ALA A 322 -21.03 17.32 5.49
N TRP A 323 -22.17 18.00 5.35
CA TRP A 323 -23.48 17.49 5.75
C TRP A 323 -24.13 16.83 4.57
N ILE A 324 -24.32 15.51 4.65
CA ILE A 324 -24.76 14.71 3.51
C ILE A 324 -25.96 13.86 3.87
N HIS A 325 -26.82 13.58 2.90
CA HIS A 325 -27.77 12.48 3.09
C HIS A 325 -27.00 11.15 3.17
N PRO A 326 -27.39 10.20 4.05
CA PRO A 326 -26.68 8.92 4.21
C PRO A 326 -26.49 8.12 2.91
N GLU A 327 -27.41 8.27 1.95
CA GLU A 327 -27.33 7.64 0.62
C GLU A 327 -26.14 8.13 -0.22
N LEU A 328 -25.58 9.30 0.11
CA LEU A 328 -24.43 9.89 -0.57
C LEU A 328 -23.08 9.44 0.00
N ILE A 329 -23.05 8.69 1.12
CA ILE A 329 -21.80 8.13 1.68
C ILE A 329 -20.94 7.42 0.62
N PRO A 330 -21.51 6.62 -0.32
CA PRO A 330 -20.73 5.98 -1.36
C PRO A 330 -20.00 6.93 -2.31
N ASN A 331 -20.30 8.23 -2.33
CA ASN A 331 -19.60 9.23 -3.15
C ASN A 331 -18.32 9.75 -2.49
N TYR A 332 -18.15 9.51 -1.18
CA TYR A 332 -16.97 9.94 -0.44
C TYR A 332 -15.97 8.78 -0.30
N PRO A 333 -14.65 9.05 -0.37
CA PRO A 333 -13.65 8.02 -0.14
C PRO A 333 -13.48 7.77 1.37
N LEU A 334 -14.12 6.71 1.86
CA LEU A 334 -14.05 6.31 3.27
C LEU A 334 -13.05 5.16 3.45
N PRO A 335 -12.21 5.18 4.50
CA PRO A 335 -11.39 4.03 4.84
C PRO A 335 -12.26 2.84 5.25
N THR A 336 -11.73 1.63 5.03
CA THR A 336 -12.37 0.39 5.45
C THR A 336 -12.62 0.32 6.97
N ALA A 337 -11.91 1.14 7.76
CA ALA A 337 -12.17 1.35 9.17
C ALA A 337 -13.58 1.90 9.46
N PHE A 338 -14.08 2.85 8.67
CA PHE A 338 -15.44 3.39 8.84
C PHE A 338 -16.47 2.56 8.08
N LEU A 339 -16.15 2.11 6.85
CA LEU A 339 -17.09 1.31 6.04
C LEU A 339 -17.56 0.03 6.73
N LYS A 340 -16.74 -0.58 7.60
CA LYS A 340 -17.13 -1.78 8.37
C LYS A 340 -18.04 -1.49 9.57
N LEU A 341 -18.16 -0.23 9.99
CA LEU A 341 -19.09 0.18 11.05
C LEU A 341 -20.50 0.42 10.49
N LEU A 342 -20.59 0.68 9.18
CA LEU A 342 -21.85 0.88 8.45
C LEU A 342 -22.47 -0.43 7.91
N LYS A 343 -21.83 -1.57 8.18
CA LYS A 343 -22.30 -2.92 7.85
C LYS A 343 -22.72 -3.63 9.12
#